data_AF-V4BHX7-F1
#
_entry.id   AF-V4BHX7-F1
#
_cell.length_a   1.000
_cell.length_b   1.000
_cell.length_c   1.000
_cell.angle_alpha   90.00
_cell.angle_beta   90.00
_cell.angle_gamma   90.00
#
_symmetry.space_group_name_H-M   'P 1'
#
loop_
_entity.id
_entity.type
_entity.pdbx_description
1 polymer ?
#
loop_
_entity_poly.entity_id
_entity_poly.type
_entity_poly.pdbx_seq_one_letter_code
_entity_poly.pdbx_strand_id
1 'polypeptide(L)'
;MDKGVAGHVASTGQILNITDAYGDKRFNRDVDLQTGYHTKTILCMPIYIRGNIIGVVQMVNKLDGFFSRTDEEAFETFAVYCGLALHHAKLYEKIRRSEQKYRVAIEVLSYHNQCTEEELRQLRELNCPGKLTEVTTYEYSPWSINDTEKPMYVLDMFKDLFSYTRFDINDLMRFTLTVRKNYRHVPYHNWVHAFSVAHSMFTVIKCSNHQFTSNECLALFVACLCHDLDHRGKTNAFMVKSASPLAAIYSTSTMEHHHFNQTVAILQHEGHNIFKHLSSEEYKQLLGDIKHCILATDLALFFGNKARLKEIADKDEFSWAIPEHRRLLMAISMTGCDLCAMHKPWDIQLNLVSVIMEEFWQQGDEEKSQGLTPIPMMDRDKQSELPQLEVL
;
A
#
# COMPACT_ATOMS: atom_id res chain seq x y z
N MET A 1 4.06 2.58 47.81
CA MET A 1 5.12 1.64 47.41
C MET A 1 6.46 2.08 48.03
N ASP A 2 6.42 2.73 49.20
CA ASP A 2 7.49 3.64 49.64
C ASP A 2 8.15 3.17 50.93
N LYS A 3 8.04 1.86 51.22
CA LYS A 3 8.60 1.24 52.42
C LYS A 3 9.80 0.38 52.02
N GLY A 4 10.85 0.42 52.82
CA GLY A 4 12.06 -0.35 52.58
C GLY A 4 13.16 0.42 51.84
N VAL A 5 14.35 -0.16 51.77
CA VAL A 5 15.50 0.35 51.01
C VAL A 5 15.12 0.63 49.54
N ALA A 6 14.46 -0.33 48.89
CA ALA A 6 13.99 -0.19 47.51
C ALA A 6 13.01 0.98 47.31
N GLY A 7 12.05 1.18 48.23
CA GLY A 7 11.09 2.29 48.17
C GLY A 7 11.75 3.66 48.36
N HIS A 8 12.77 3.74 49.22
CA HIS A 8 13.57 4.96 49.37
C HIS A 8 14.31 5.30 48.07
N VAL A 9 15.03 4.34 47.48
CA VAL A 9 15.75 4.56 46.21
C VAL A 9 14.78 4.90 45.08
N ALA A 10 13.61 4.26 45.02
CA ALA A 10 12.60 4.52 44.01
C ALA A 10 12.01 5.94 44.09
N SER A 11 11.93 6.52 45.29
CA SER A 11 11.35 7.85 45.51
C SER A 11 12.37 8.98 45.46
N THR A 12 13.61 8.75 45.91
CA THR A 12 14.65 9.79 45.95
C THR A 12 15.60 9.74 44.77
N GLY A 13 15.75 8.59 44.10
CA GLY A 13 16.80 8.35 43.12
C GLY A 13 18.20 8.28 43.72
N GLN A 14 18.32 8.27 45.04
CA GLN A 14 19.61 8.20 45.70
C GLN A 14 20.10 6.76 45.76
N ILE A 15 21.31 6.51 45.26
CA ILE A 15 22.00 5.21 45.38
C ILE A 15 22.26 4.92 46.87
N LEU A 16 22.00 3.69 47.29
CA LEU A 16 22.26 3.24 48.66
C LEU A 16 23.20 2.04 48.69
N ASN A 17 24.34 2.22 49.34
CA ASN A 17 25.26 1.16 49.72
C ASN A 17 25.25 1.00 51.25
N ILE A 18 24.69 -0.10 51.73
CA ILE A 18 24.46 -0.40 53.13
C ILE A 18 25.37 -1.55 53.54
N THR A 19 26.27 -1.27 54.49
CA THR A 19 27.24 -2.24 55.02
C THR A 19 26.68 -3.10 56.15
N ASP A 20 25.63 -2.64 56.84
CA ASP A 20 24.88 -3.41 57.84
C ASP A 20 23.38 -3.15 57.65
N ALA A 21 22.70 -4.10 57.02
CA ALA A 21 21.27 -4.01 56.72
C ALA A 21 20.41 -3.99 57.99
N TYR A 22 20.77 -4.74 59.04
CA TYR A 22 20.00 -4.71 60.28
C TYR A 22 20.21 -3.36 60.98
N GLY A 23 21.39 -2.75 60.90
CA GLY A 23 21.65 -1.40 61.41
C GLY A 23 20.86 -0.27 60.71
N ASP A 24 20.40 -0.48 59.47
CA ASP A 24 19.71 0.56 58.69
C ASP A 24 18.20 0.62 59.01
N LYS A 25 17.73 1.81 59.44
CA LYS A 25 16.32 2.05 59.80
C LYS A 25 15.34 1.83 58.64
N ARG A 26 15.82 1.86 57.39
CA ARG A 26 15.01 1.67 56.18
C ARG A 26 14.88 0.20 55.82
N PHE A 27 15.65 -0.71 56.43
CA PHE A 27 15.56 -2.14 56.14
C PHE A 27 14.35 -2.79 56.84
N ASN A 28 13.58 -3.59 56.08
CA ASN A 28 12.45 -4.34 56.63
C ASN A 28 12.89 -5.78 56.95
N ARG A 29 12.99 -6.09 58.25
CA ARG A 29 13.44 -7.40 58.76
C ARG A 29 12.35 -8.48 58.75
N ASP A 30 11.09 -8.12 58.52
CA ASP A 30 9.97 -9.07 58.57
C ASP A 30 10.14 -10.20 57.55
N VAL A 31 10.72 -9.89 56.38
CA VAL A 31 10.98 -10.86 55.30
C VAL A 31 12.07 -11.86 55.68
N ASP A 32 13.16 -11.37 56.29
CA ASP A 32 14.26 -12.22 56.76
C ASP A 32 13.79 -13.15 57.90
N LEU A 33 12.97 -12.64 58.83
CA LEU A 33 12.40 -13.44 59.92
C LEU A 33 11.47 -14.55 59.43
N GLN A 34 10.71 -14.30 58.35
CA GLN A 34 9.79 -15.30 57.78
C GLN A 34 10.51 -16.35 56.92
N THR A 35 11.57 -15.96 56.23
CA THR A 35 12.28 -16.83 55.27
C THR A 35 13.48 -17.56 55.88
N GLY A 36 13.96 -17.12 57.04
CA GLY A 36 15.21 -17.60 57.64
C GLY A 36 16.47 -17.12 56.91
N TYR A 37 16.32 -16.27 55.90
CA TYR A 37 17.43 -15.60 55.21
C TYR A 37 17.98 -14.48 56.08
N HIS A 38 19.30 -14.25 56.05
CA HIS A 38 19.92 -13.15 56.79
C HIS A 38 20.64 -12.20 55.84
N THR A 39 20.07 -11.01 55.70
CA THR A 39 20.59 -9.91 54.90
C THR A 39 21.62 -9.11 55.70
N LYS A 40 22.85 -9.03 55.19
CA LYS A 40 24.00 -8.34 55.79
C LYS A 40 24.32 -7.05 55.04
N THR A 41 24.53 -7.13 53.73
CA THR A 41 24.92 -5.99 52.89
C THR A 41 23.93 -5.78 51.75
N ILE A 42 23.69 -4.52 51.38
CA ILE A 42 22.74 -4.16 50.32
C ILE A 42 23.36 -3.07 49.45
N LEU A 43 23.36 -3.27 48.14
CA LEU A 43 23.60 -2.22 47.16
C LEU A 43 22.34 -2.04 46.32
N CYS A 44 21.71 -0.87 46.38
CA CYS A 44 20.46 -0.59 45.69
C CYS A 44 20.58 0.65 44.81
N MET A 45 20.14 0.51 43.56
CA MET A 45 20.26 1.54 42.52
C MET A 45 18.95 1.79 41.80
N PRO A 46 18.65 3.06 41.45
CA PRO A 46 17.52 3.39 40.62
C PRO A 46 17.77 2.99 39.17
N ILE A 47 16.71 2.60 38.47
CA ILE A 47 16.70 2.41 37.02
C ILE A 47 15.99 3.60 36.38
N TYR A 48 16.71 4.33 35.53
CA TYR A 48 16.19 5.50 34.84
C TYR A 48 15.77 5.19 33.40
N ILE A 49 14.65 5.78 32.97
CA ILE A 49 14.26 5.92 31.56
C ILE A 49 13.84 7.38 31.33
N ARG A 50 14.53 8.08 30.41
CA ARG A 50 14.24 9.48 30.04
C ARG A 50 14.08 10.41 31.26
N GLY A 51 14.95 10.27 32.25
CA GLY A 51 14.96 11.09 33.48
C GLY A 51 13.96 10.68 34.56
N ASN A 52 13.10 9.68 34.31
CA ASN A 52 12.17 9.16 35.30
C ASN A 52 12.64 7.82 35.86
N ILE A 53 12.46 7.60 37.17
CA ILE A 53 12.73 6.31 37.82
C ILE A 53 11.58 5.37 37.49
N ILE A 54 11.89 4.27 36.81
CA ILE A 54 10.90 3.25 36.40
C ILE A 54 10.98 1.97 37.23
N GLY A 55 12.02 1.85 38.04
CA GLY A 55 12.26 0.69 38.88
C GLY A 55 13.54 0.86 39.68
N VAL A 56 13.87 -0.16 40.46
CA VAL A 56 15.10 -0.25 41.24
C VAL A 56 15.69 -1.63 41.07
N VAL A 57 17.00 -1.73 41.15
CA VAL A 57 17.75 -2.98 41.16
C VAL A 57 18.54 -3.06 42.46
N GLN A 58 18.61 -4.26 43.03
CA GLN A 58 19.25 -4.47 44.33
C GLN A 58 20.12 -5.72 44.30
N MET A 59 21.36 -5.59 44.76
CA MET A 59 22.24 -6.69 45.13
C MET A 59 22.25 -6.85 46.65
N VAL A 60 22.23 -8.08 47.11
CA VAL A 60 22.18 -8.42 48.53
C VAL A 60 23.28 -9.42 48.84
N ASN A 61 23.95 -9.24 49.98
CA ASN A 61 25.00 -10.13 50.49
C ASN A 61 26.16 -10.36 49.53
N LYS A 62 27.05 -9.36 49.43
CA LYS A 62 28.36 -9.57 48.81
C LYS A 62 29.09 -10.74 49.51
N LEU A 63 29.68 -11.62 48.71
CA LEU A 63 30.35 -12.84 49.21
C LEU A 63 31.57 -12.49 50.09
N ASP A 64 32.37 -11.52 49.65
CA ASP A 64 33.58 -11.07 50.34
C ASP A 64 33.47 -9.61 50.78
N GLY A 65 33.18 -9.39 52.06
CA GLY A 65 33.15 -8.06 52.68
C GLY A 65 31.97 -7.18 52.24
N PHE A 66 32.25 -5.90 51.99
CA PHE A 66 31.24 -4.89 51.64
C PHE A 66 31.35 -4.46 50.17
N PHE A 67 30.27 -3.91 49.61
CA PHE A 67 30.31 -3.33 48.26
C PHE A 67 31.26 -2.13 48.24
N SER A 68 32.25 -2.20 47.37
CA SER A 68 33.26 -1.16 47.15
C SER A 68 32.74 -0.11 46.17
N ARG A 69 33.46 0.99 46.05
CA ARG A 69 33.16 2.03 45.05
C ARG A 69 33.22 1.51 43.61
N THR A 70 34.12 0.56 43.33
CA THR A 70 34.19 -0.09 42.02
C THR A 70 32.94 -0.94 41.74
N ASP A 71 32.39 -1.59 42.77
CA ASP A 71 31.13 -2.33 42.65
C ASP A 71 29.95 -1.37 42.39
N GLU A 72 29.94 -0.21 43.04
CA GLU A 72 28.95 0.84 42.78
C GLU A 72 29.01 1.30 41.32
N GLU A 73 30.18 1.70 40.82
CA GLU A 73 30.35 2.18 39.43
C GLU A 73 29.95 1.11 38.38
N ALA A 74 30.31 -0.15 38.63
CA ALA A 74 29.96 -1.27 37.76
C ALA A 74 28.44 -1.55 37.78
N PHE A 75 27.82 -1.52 38.96
CA PHE A 75 26.39 -1.78 39.11
C PHE A 75 25.55 -0.61 38.61
N GLU A 76 26.05 0.62 38.66
CA GLU A 76 25.40 1.80 38.07
C GLU A 76 25.34 1.65 36.55
N THR A 77 26.47 1.25 35.95
CA THR A 77 26.54 0.92 34.52
C THR A 77 25.53 -0.18 34.15
N PHE A 78 25.43 -1.22 34.98
CA PHE A 78 24.42 -2.28 34.80
C PHE A 78 22.98 -1.75 34.89
N ALA A 79 22.67 -0.90 35.87
CA ALA A 79 21.35 -0.30 36.04
C ALA A 79 20.95 0.56 34.83
N VAL A 80 21.90 1.28 34.23
CA VAL A 80 21.70 2.02 32.98
C VAL A 80 21.33 1.07 31.83
N TYR A 81 22.05 -0.04 31.66
CA TYR A 81 21.73 -1.05 30.64
C TYR A 81 20.37 -1.71 30.89
N CYS A 82 20.00 -1.99 32.15
CA CYS A 82 18.65 -2.46 32.49
C CYS A 82 17.57 -1.46 32.08
N GLY A 83 17.79 -0.17 32.32
CA GLY A 83 16.86 0.90 31.91
C GLY A 83 16.67 0.94 30.39
N LEU A 84 17.77 0.84 29.64
CA LEU A 84 17.72 0.80 28.17
C LEU A 84 16.99 -0.45 27.64
N ALA A 85 17.30 -1.63 28.20
CA ALA A 85 16.67 -2.88 27.81
C ALA A 85 15.15 -2.87 28.09
N LEU A 86 14.73 -2.40 29.27
CA LEU A 86 13.33 -2.27 29.63
C LEU A 86 12.60 -1.24 28.75
N HIS A 87 13.25 -0.12 28.43
CA HIS A 87 12.69 0.88 27.51
C HIS A 87 12.45 0.28 26.11
N HIS A 88 13.44 -0.43 25.56
CA HIS A 88 13.32 -1.07 24.25
C HIS A 88 12.28 -2.18 24.24
N ALA A 89 12.24 -3.05 25.26
CA ALA A 89 11.23 -4.10 25.37
C ALA A 89 9.81 -3.50 25.39
N LYS A 90 9.58 -2.46 26.19
CA LYS A 90 8.28 -1.78 26.28
C LYS A 90 7.89 -1.07 24.98
N LEU A 91 8.85 -0.43 24.31
CA LEU A 91 8.61 0.20 23.01
C LEU A 91 8.24 -0.84 21.95
N TYR A 92 8.97 -1.95 21.89
CA TYR A 92 8.72 -3.04 20.95
C TYR A 92 7.34 -3.68 21.19
N GLU A 93 6.96 -3.92 22.44
CA GLU A 93 5.62 -4.41 22.78
C GLU A 93 4.53 -3.44 22.34
N LYS A 94 4.72 -2.13 22.54
CA LYS A 94 3.79 -1.09 22.08
C LYS A 94 3.64 -1.08 20.56
N ILE A 95 4.75 -1.18 19.82
CA ILE A 95 4.75 -1.26 18.35
C ILE A 95 3.99 -2.51 17.91
N ARG A 96 4.32 -3.69 18.45
CA ARG A 96 3.67 -4.96 18.11
C ARG A 96 2.16 -4.93 18.40
N ARG A 97 1.75 -4.35 19.54
CA ARG A 97 0.32 -4.20 19.88
C ARG A 97 -0.38 -3.23 18.93
N SER A 98 0.28 -2.16 18.50
CA SER A 98 -0.25 -1.22 17.50
C SER A 98 -0.41 -1.89 16.13
N GLU A 99 0.58 -2.66 15.71
CA GLU A 99 0.57 -3.43 14.46
C GLU A 99 -0.56 -4.47 14.46
N GLN A 100 -0.76 -5.19 15.57
CA GLN A 100 -1.86 -6.15 15.71
C GLN A 100 -3.23 -5.47 15.59
N LYS A 101 -3.42 -4.31 16.24
CA LYS A 101 -4.67 -3.54 16.12
C LYS A 101 -4.91 -3.08 14.68
N TYR A 102 -3.85 -2.60 14.03
CA TYR A 102 -3.91 -2.18 12.63
C TYR A 102 -4.27 -3.35 11.70
N ARG A 103 -3.69 -4.53 11.92
CA ARG A 103 -4.02 -5.73 11.16
C ARG A 103 -5.48 -6.15 11.30
N VAL A 104 -6.03 -6.15 12.51
CA VAL A 104 -7.46 -6.44 12.73
C VAL A 104 -8.34 -5.39 12.05
N ALA A 105 -7.96 -4.11 12.09
CA ALA A 105 -8.70 -3.07 11.38
C ALA A 105 -8.70 -3.28 9.86
N ILE A 106 -7.55 -3.64 9.27
CA ILE A 106 -7.47 -4.00 7.84
C ILE A 106 -8.35 -5.20 7.53
N GLU A 107 -8.33 -6.25 8.34
CA GLU A 107 -9.15 -7.45 8.14
C GLU A 107 -10.64 -7.11 8.10
N VAL A 108 -11.13 -6.33 9.07
CA VAL A 108 -12.51 -5.85 9.11
C VAL A 108 -12.86 -5.00 7.88
N LEU A 109 -11.99 -4.08 7.48
CA LEU A 109 -12.20 -3.25 6.30
C LEU A 109 -12.22 -4.09 5.02
N SER A 110 -11.33 -5.08 4.92
CA SER A 110 -11.24 -5.96 3.76
C SER A 110 -12.50 -6.79 3.54
N TYR A 111 -13.17 -7.21 4.62
CA TYR A 111 -14.44 -7.94 4.52
C TYR A 111 -15.53 -7.12 3.81
N HIS A 112 -15.59 -5.82 4.09
CA HIS A 112 -16.54 -4.91 3.44
C HIS A 112 -16.17 -4.59 1.98
N ASN A 113 -14.88 -4.66 1.65
CA ASN A 113 -14.36 -4.36 0.32
C ASN A 113 -14.38 -5.58 -0.62
N GLN A 114 -14.60 -6.79 -0.12
CA GLN A 114 -14.71 -8.01 -0.94
C GLN A 114 -16.10 -8.15 -1.56
N CYS A 115 -16.16 -8.86 -2.70
CA CYS A 115 -17.44 -9.28 -3.27
C CYS A 115 -18.17 -10.23 -2.32
N THR A 116 -19.48 -10.07 -2.24
CA THR A 116 -20.37 -10.96 -1.48
C THR A 116 -20.71 -12.23 -2.27
N GLU A 117 -21.11 -13.29 -1.58
CA GLU A 117 -21.58 -14.52 -2.24
C GLU A 117 -22.81 -14.28 -3.11
N GLU A 118 -23.64 -13.28 -2.77
CA GLU A 118 -24.80 -12.88 -3.57
C GLU A 118 -24.37 -12.21 -4.88
N GLU A 119 -23.41 -11.29 -4.85
CA GLU A 119 -22.84 -10.69 -6.07
C GLU A 119 -22.19 -11.75 -6.98
N LEU A 120 -21.49 -12.72 -6.38
CA LEU A 120 -20.92 -13.85 -7.12
C LEU A 120 -21.99 -14.70 -7.79
N ARG A 121 -23.08 -14.99 -7.07
CA ARG A 121 -24.22 -15.75 -7.59
C ARG A 121 -24.90 -15.01 -8.75
N GLN A 122 -25.15 -13.71 -8.60
CA GLN A 122 -25.74 -12.89 -9.65
C GLN A 122 -24.89 -12.92 -10.92
N LEU A 123 -23.57 -12.79 -10.79
CA LEU A 123 -22.67 -12.85 -11.95
C LEU A 123 -22.67 -14.23 -12.63
N ARG A 124 -22.86 -15.32 -11.88
CA ARG A 124 -23.00 -16.68 -12.45
C ARG A 124 -24.31 -16.88 -13.21
N GLU A 125 -25.38 -16.25 -12.73
CA GLU A 125 -26.72 -16.34 -13.34
C GLU A 125 -26.86 -15.42 -14.56
N LEU A 126 -26.00 -14.41 -14.68
CA LEU A 126 -25.91 -13.56 -15.87
C LEU A 126 -25.47 -14.40 -17.08
N ASN A 127 -26.40 -14.57 -18.03
CA ASN A 127 -26.07 -15.15 -19.32
C ASN A 127 -25.17 -14.18 -20.10
N CYS A 128 -24.03 -14.68 -20.58
CA CYS A 128 -23.13 -13.95 -21.48
C CYS A 128 -23.94 -13.36 -22.66
N PRO A 129 -23.96 -12.03 -22.85
CA PRO A 129 -24.51 -11.43 -24.06
C PRO A 129 -23.67 -11.94 -25.23
N GLY A 130 -24.24 -12.85 -26.00
CA GLY A 130 -23.52 -13.57 -27.04
C GLY A 130 -22.79 -12.64 -28.01
N LYS A 131 -21.46 -12.73 -27.97
CA LYS A 131 -20.41 -12.10 -28.81
C LYS A 131 -19.86 -10.75 -28.31
N LEU A 132 -18.54 -10.76 -28.08
CA LEU A 132 -17.65 -9.61 -27.93
C LEU A 132 -17.63 -8.66 -29.16
N THR A 133 -18.47 -8.85 -30.18
CA THR A 133 -18.40 -8.10 -31.45
C THR A 133 -18.50 -6.59 -31.30
N GLU A 134 -19.16 -6.11 -30.24
CA GLU A 134 -19.25 -4.68 -29.93
C GLU A 134 -18.03 -4.14 -29.18
N VAL A 135 -17.24 -5.01 -28.54
CA VAL A 135 -16.03 -4.68 -27.77
C VAL A 135 -14.74 -5.14 -28.47
N THR A 136 -14.79 -5.57 -29.74
CA THR A 136 -13.55 -5.89 -30.48
C THR A 136 -12.97 -4.69 -31.23
N THR A 137 -13.66 -3.55 -31.24
CA THR A 137 -13.22 -2.34 -31.94
C THR A 137 -12.71 -1.28 -30.97
N TYR A 138 -11.75 -0.47 -31.41
CA TYR A 138 -11.23 0.67 -30.63
C TYR A 138 -12.29 1.75 -30.35
N GLU A 139 -13.32 1.82 -31.18
CA GLU A 139 -14.41 2.82 -31.13
C GLU A 139 -15.45 2.53 -30.05
N TYR A 140 -15.33 1.41 -29.33
CA TYR A 140 -16.22 1.06 -28.21
C TYR A 140 -16.40 2.22 -27.22
N SER A 141 -17.65 2.50 -26.87
CA SER A 141 -18.05 3.53 -25.90
C SER A 141 -18.08 2.95 -24.48
N PRO A 142 -17.42 3.58 -23.49
CA PRO A 142 -17.45 3.12 -22.08
C PRO A 142 -18.84 2.96 -21.47
N TRP A 143 -19.83 3.68 -22.00
CA TRP A 143 -21.20 3.73 -21.50
C TRP A 143 -22.19 2.80 -22.21
N SER A 144 -21.77 2.08 -23.26
CA SER A 144 -22.68 1.18 -23.96
C SER A 144 -23.03 -0.08 -23.15
N ILE A 145 -22.18 -0.46 -22.19
CA ILE A 145 -22.37 -1.62 -21.31
C ILE A 145 -22.63 -1.14 -19.89
N ASN A 146 -23.60 -1.75 -19.19
CA ASN A 146 -23.89 -1.40 -17.81
C ASN A 146 -22.76 -1.88 -16.86
N ASP A 147 -22.51 -1.14 -15.79
CA ASP A 147 -21.48 -1.45 -14.79
C ASP A 147 -21.64 -2.83 -14.16
N THR A 148 -22.88 -3.34 -14.07
CA THR A 148 -23.19 -4.68 -13.58
C THR A 148 -22.78 -5.78 -14.56
N GLU A 149 -22.75 -5.48 -15.86
CA GLU A 149 -22.43 -6.43 -16.93
C GLU A 149 -20.93 -6.42 -17.27
N LYS A 150 -20.24 -5.28 -17.08
CA LYS A 150 -18.79 -5.13 -17.32
C LYS A 150 -17.93 -6.28 -16.75
N PRO A 151 -18.14 -6.78 -15.51
CA PRO A 151 -17.41 -7.93 -15.01
C PRO A 151 -17.50 -9.18 -15.90
N MET A 152 -18.66 -9.44 -16.52
CA MET A 152 -18.84 -10.57 -17.42
C MET A 152 -17.98 -10.41 -18.69
N TYR A 153 -17.95 -9.20 -19.26
CA TYR A 153 -17.08 -8.89 -20.41
C TYR A 153 -15.59 -9.03 -20.06
N VAL A 154 -15.19 -8.70 -18.83
CA VAL A 154 -13.82 -8.97 -18.36
C VAL A 154 -13.52 -10.47 -18.37
N LEU A 155 -14.43 -11.32 -17.86
CA LEU A 155 -14.26 -12.78 -17.92
C LEU A 155 -14.12 -13.29 -19.36
N ASP A 156 -14.94 -12.78 -20.28
CA ASP A 156 -14.87 -13.16 -21.69
C ASP A 156 -13.56 -12.70 -22.36
N MET A 157 -13.06 -11.50 -22.03
CA MET A 157 -11.73 -11.04 -22.47
C MET A 157 -10.62 -11.94 -21.92
N PHE A 158 -10.70 -12.34 -20.64
CA PHE A 158 -9.77 -13.33 -20.07
C PHE A 158 -9.82 -14.66 -20.82
N LYS A 159 -11.03 -15.14 -21.15
CA LYS A 159 -11.23 -16.37 -21.92
C LYS A 159 -10.55 -16.32 -23.28
N ASP A 160 -10.78 -15.23 -24.02
CA ASP A 160 -10.28 -15.06 -25.39
C ASP A 160 -8.75 -14.88 -25.41
N LEU A 161 -8.18 -14.12 -24.47
CA LEU A 161 -6.74 -13.89 -24.43
C LEU A 161 -5.92 -15.07 -23.89
N PHE A 162 -6.45 -15.81 -22.92
CA PHE A 162 -5.62 -16.70 -22.10
C PHE A 162 -6.15 -18.13 -21.93
N SER A 163 -7.35 -18.43 -22.43
CA SER A 163 -8.11 -19.67 -22.14
C SER A 163 -8.50 -19.83 -20.66
N TYR A 164 -9.74 -20.28 -20.40
CA TYR A 164 -10.20 -20.58 -19.04
C TYR A 164 -9.44 -21.72 -18.35
N THR A 165 -8.74 -22.57 -19.10
CA THR A 165 -7.97 -23.68 -18.51
C THR A 165 -6.83 -23.21 -17.60
N ARG A 166 -6.43 -21.94 -17.71
CA ARG A 166 -5.36 -21.35 -16.90
C ARG A 166 -5.84 -20.84 -15.53
N PHE A 167 -7.16 -20.66 -15.34
CA PHE A 167 -7.72 -19.98 -14.17
C PHE A 167 -8.81 -20.81 -13.50
N ASP A 168 -8.92 -20.67 -12.18
CA ASP A 168 -10.16 -21.04 -11.50
C ASP A 168 -11.19 -19.94 -11.76
N ILE A 169 -12.30 -20.31 -12.40
CA ILE A 169 -13.35 -19.36 -12.78
C ILE A 169 -13.92 -18.66 -11.56
N ASN A 170 -14.06 -19.35 -10.42
CA ASN A 170 -14.61 -18.74 -9.21
C ASN A 170 -13.66 -17.68 -8.65
N ASP A 171 -12.36 -17.97 -8.66
CA ASP A 171 -11.36 -17.00 -8.20
C ASP A 171 -11.30 -15.79 -9.12
N LEU A 172 -11.43 -16.01 -10.44
CA LEU A 172 -11.47 -14.94 -11.43
C LEU A 172 -12.71 -14.05 -11.29
N MET A 173 -13.87 -14.65 -11.02
CA MET A 173 -15.10 -13.91 -10.74
C MET A 173 -14.98 -13.08 -9.47
N ARG A 174 -14.49 -13.68 -8.38
CA ARG A 174 -14.26 -12.99 -7.09
C ARG A 174 -13.26 -11.84 -7.26
N PHE A 175 -12.12 -12.10 -7.91
CA PHE A 175 -11.12 -11.10 -8.24
C PHE A 175 -11.74 -9.91 -8.99
N THR A 176 -12.45 -10.18 -10.10
CA THR A 176 -13.02 -9.13 -10.95
C THR A 176 -14.07 -8.29 -10.22
N LEU A 177 -14.97 -8.94 -9.46
CA LEU A 177 -15.99 -8.24 -8.67
C LEU A 177 -15.38 -7.40 -7.55
N THR A 178 -14.39 -7.95 -6.85
CA THR A 178 -13.69 -7.24 -5.78
C THR A 178 -12.88 -6.07 -6.33
N VAL A 179 -12.19 -6.22 -7.47
CA VAL A 179 -11.51 -5.11 -8.16
C VAL A 179 -12.52 -3.99 -8.47
N ARG A 180 -13.64 -4.31 -9.12
CA ARG A 180 -14.73 -3.35 -9.39
C ARG A 180 -15.17 -2.61 -8.13
N LYS A 181 -15.42 -3.34 -7.04
CA LYS A 181 -15.90 -2.79 -5.77
C LYS A 181 -14.89 -1.87 -5.07
N ASN A 182 -13.60 -2.02 -5.35
CA ASN A 182 -12.53 -1.20 -4.78
C ASN A 182 -12.21 0.05 -5.64
N TYR A 183 -12.91 0.26 -6.76
CA TYR A 183 -12.94 1.57 -7.41
C TYR A 183 -13.90 2.51 -6.70
N ARG A 184 -13.47 3.76 -6.47
CA ARG A 184 -14.29 4.77 -5.81
C ARG A 184 -15.30 5.39 -6.78
N HIS A 185 -16.34 5.97 -6.20
CA HIS A 185 -17.28 6.83 -6.92
C HIS A 185 -16.68 8.24 -7.06
N VAL A 186 -15.76 8.38 -8.01
CA VAL A 186 -15.24 9.66 -8.49
C VAL A 186 -15.67 9.88 -9.95
N PRO A 187 -15.68 11.12 -10.47
CA PRO A 187 -16.19 11.40 -11.80
C PRO A 187 -15.50 10.57 -12.89
N TYR A 188 -14.16 10.57 -12.97
CA TYR A 188 -13.42 9.93 -14.06
C TYR A 188 -12.71 8.63 -13.64
N HIS A 189 -11.84 8.67 -12.62
CA HIS A 189 -10.99 7.53 -12.22
C HIS A 189 -11.77 6.47 -11.43
N ASN A 190 -12.78 5.89 -12.06
CA ASN A 190 -13.70 4.90 -11.51
C ASN A 190 -13.65 3.59 -12.32
N TRP A 191 -14.54 2.64 -11.99
CA TRP A 191 -14.58 1.33 -12.65
C TRP A 191 -14.80 1.41 -14.18
N VAL A 192 -15.51 2.43 -14.67
CA VAL A 192 -15.76 2.62 -16.11
C VAL A 192 -14.47 2.95 -16.85
N HIS A 193 -13.63 3.82 -16.27
CA HIS A 193 -12.29 4.13 -16.79
C HIS A 193 -11.42 2.87 -16.81
N ALA A 194 -11.28 2.18 -15.68
CA ALA A 194 -10.47 0.96 -15.59
C ALA A 194 -10.88 -0.13 -16.59
N PHE A 195 -12.19 -0.34 -16.78
CA PHE A 195 -12.71 -1.24 -17.80
C PHE A 195 -12.31 -0.79 -19.22
N SER A 196 -12.38 0.51 -19.52
CA SER A 196 -12.04 1.07 -20.83
C SER A 196 -10.56 0.94 -21.15
N VAL A 197 -9.69 1.15 -20.15
CA VAL A 197 -8.24 0.94 -20.27
C VAL A 197 -7.93 -0.54 -20.50
N ALA A 198 -8.56 -1.45 -19.74
CA ALA A 198 -8.40 -2.90 -19.94
C ALA A 198 -8.91 -3.36 -21.31
N HIS A 199 -10.04 -2.82 -21.77
CA HIS A 199 -10.57 -3.04 -23.12
C HIS A 199 -9.60 -2.56 -24.21
N SER A 200 -9.05 -1.35 -24.07
CA SER A 200 -8.01 -0.84 -24.99
C SER A 200 -6.82 -1.80 -25.02
N MET A 201 -6.35 -2.26 -23.86
CA MET A 201 -5.25 -3.22 -23.79
C MET A 201 -5.60 -4.57 -24.42
N PHE A 202 -6.84 -5.06 -24.26
CA PHE A 202 -7.33 -6.25 -24.97
C PHE A 202 -7.19 -6.08 -26.48
N THR A 203 -7.62 -4.94 -27.04
CA THR A 203 -7.48 -4.68 -28.47
C THR A 203 -6.01 -4.59 -28.92
N VAL A 204 -5.14 -3.96 -28.13
CA VAL A 204 -3.69 -3.90 -28.40
C VAL A 204 -3.07 -5.29 -28.43
N ILE A 205 -3.38 -6.14 -27.44
CA ILE A 205 -2.88 -7.51 -27.38
C ILE A 205 -3.35 -8.32 -28.60
N LYS A 206 -4.62 -8.23 -28.98
CA LYS A 206 -5.16 -8.94 -30.17
C LYS A 206 -4.49 -8.48 -31.46
N CYS A 207 -4.13 -7.21 -31.58
CA CYS A 207 -3.42 -6.67 -32.74
C CYS A 207 -1.90 -6.92 -32.73
N SER A 208 -1.32 -7.34 -31.60
CA SER A 208 0.13 -7.50 -31.43
C SER A 208 0.74 -8.73 -32.10
N ASN A 209 -0.05 -9.56 -32.79
CA ASN A 209 0.40 -10.80 -33.46
C ASN A 209 1.22 -11.74 -32.55
N HIS A 210 0.87 -11.83 -31.27
CA HIS A 210 1.53 -12.70 -30.27
C HIS A 210 3.02 -12.39 -30.01
N GLN A 211 3.44 -11.14 -30.20
CA GLN A 211 4.82 -10.72 -29.92
C GLN A 211 5.15 -10.66 -28.43
N PHE A 212 4.18 -10.29 -27.60
CA PHE A 212 4.28 -10.41 -26.14
C PHE A 212 4.08 -11.86 -25.71
N THR A 213 4.83 -12.29 -24.69
CA THR A 213 4.61 -13.60 -24.07
C THR A 213 3.27 -13.66 -23.36
N SER A 214 2.74 -14.88 -23.15
CA SER A 214 1.46 -15.06 -22.45
C SER A 214 1.45 -14.47 -21.02
N ASN A 215 2.60 -14.44 -20.34
CA ASN A 215 2.72 -13.83 -19.01
C ASN A 215 2.76 -12.29 -19.08
N GLU A 216 3.45 -11.71 -20.08
CA GLU A 216 3.47 -10.27 -20.28
C GLU A 216 2.08 -9.74 -20.67
N CYS A 217 1.34 -10.44 -21.54
CA CYS A 217 -0.05 -10.11 -21.86
C CYS A 217 -0.96 -10.16 -20.61
N LEU A 218 -0.77 -11.18 -19.76
CA LEU A 218 -1.52 -11.30 -18.51
C LEU A 218 -1.18 -10.15 -17.55
N ALA A 219 0.09 -9.79 -17.44
CA ALA A 219 0.55 -8.66 -16.63
C ALA A 219 -0.07 -7.34 -17.10
N LEU A 220 -0.02 -7.06 -18.41
CA LEU A 220 -0.60 -5.87 -19.02
C LEU A 220 -2.09 -5.76 -18.75
N PHE A 221 -2.85 -6.84 -19.03
CA PHE A 221 -4.30 -6.82 -18.88
C PHE A 221 -4.73 -6.65 -17.41
N VAL A 222 -4.10 -7.37 -16.49
CA VAL A 222 -4.38 -7.24 -15.05
C VAL A 222 -3.95 -5.87 -14.52
N ALA A 223 -2.81 -5.34 -14.97
CA ALA A 223 -2.37 -4.00 -14.60
C ALA A 223 -3.39 -2.94 -15.03
N CYS A 224 -3.91 -3.00 -16.28
CA CYS A 224 -4.95 -2.07 -16.74
C CYS A 224 -6.22 -2.11 -15.87
N LEU A 225 -6.68 -3.30 -15.46
CA LEU A 225 -7.84 -3.43 -14.58
C LEU A 225 -7.60 -2.83 -13.19
N CYS A 226 -6.35 -2.76 -12.73
CA CYS A 226 -6.02 -2.43 -11.36
C CYS A 226 -5.27 -1.11 -11.16
N HIS A 227 -4.87 -0.43 -12.25
CA HIS A 227 -3.92 0.70 -12.20
C HIS A 227 -4.40 1.89 -11.38
N ASP A 228 -5.72 2.05 -11.19
CA ASP A 228 -6.35 3.17 -10.47
C ASP A 228 -7.18 2.73 -9.25
N LEU A 229 -6.93 1.53 -8.71
CA LEU A 229 -7.65 1.01 -7.55
C LEU A 229 -7.59 1.97 -6.35
N ASP A 230 -8.73 2.30 -5.74
CA ASP A 230 -8.83 3.27 -4.64
C ASP A 230 -8.39 4.72 -5.02
N HIS A 231 -8.41 5.09 -6.30
CA HIS A 231 -8.13 6.48 -6.74
C HIS A 231 -9.12 7.48 -6.14
N ARG A 232 -8.62 8.61 -5.63
CA ARG A 232 -9.37 9.56 -4.79
C ARG A 232 -9.85 10.80 -5.52
N GLY A 233 -9.65 10.85 -6.84
CA GLY A 233 -9.95 12.00 -7.67
C GLY A 233 -9.03 13.19 -7.41
N LYS A 234 -7.78 12.93 -7.00
CA LYS A 234 -6.79 13.94 -6.63
C LYS A 234 -5.44 13.58 -7.23
N THR A 235 -4.75 14.58 -7.75
CA THR A 235 -3.40 14.42 -8.32
C THR A 235 -2.33 14.11 -7.26
N ASN A 236 -1.23 13.47 -7.68
CA ASN A 236 -0.05 13.24 -6.84
C ASN A 236 0.48 14.55 -6.20
N ALA A 237 0.46 15.67 -6.95
CA ALA A 237 0.89 16.98 -6.45
C ALA A 237 0.03 17.47 -5.27
N PHE A 238 -1.30 17.28 -5.35
CA PHE A 238 -2.22 17.63 -4.28
C PHE A 238 -2.00 16.76 -3.03
N MET A 239 -1.75 15.46 -3.22
CA MET A 239 -1.51 14.51 -2.11
C MET A 239 -0.24 14.86 -1.31
N VAL A 240 0.81 15.32 -1.99
CA VAL A 240 2.02 15.83 -1.34
C VAL A 240 1.75 17.13 -0.58
N LYS A 241 1.05 18.09 -1.22
CA LYS A 241 0.73 19.40 -0.61
C LYS A 241 -0.17 19.30 0.62
N SER A 242 -1.11 18.35 0.61
CA SER A 242 -2.02 18.07 1.72
C SER A 242 -1.39 17.23 2.85
N ALA A 243 -0.10 16.88 2.75
CA ALA A 243 0.62 16.03 3.70
C ALA A 243 -0.11 14.71 4.00
N SER A 244 -0.70 14.10 2.97
CA SER A 244 -1.39 12.82 3.10
C SER A 244 -0.46 11.73 3.64
N PRO A 245 -0.93 10.81 4.51
CA PRO A 245 -0.12 9.69 5.00
C PRO A 245 0.50 8.85 3.86
N LEU A 246 -0.13 8.79 2.69
CA LEU A 246 0.41 8.09 1.52
C LEU A 246 1.68 8.78 0.98
N ALA A 247 1.69 10.12 0.94
CA ALA A 247 2.85 10.90 0.50
C ALA A 247 4.06 10.78 1.44
N ALA A 248 3.84 10.38 2.70
CA ALA A 248 4.91 10.10 3.64
C ALA A 248 5.59 8.73 3.41
N ILE A 249 4.92 7.81 2.71
CA ILE A 249 5.42 6.44 2.46
C ILE A 249 6.24 6.38 1.17
N TYR A 250 5.82 7.10 0.13
CA TYR A 250 6.45 7.09 -1.19
C TYR A 250 6.83 8.50 -1.64
N SER A 251 8.08 8.67 -2.08
CA SER A 251 8.60 9.95 -2.58
C SER A 251 8.26 10.24 -4.04
N THR A 252 7.96 9.22 -4.83
CA THR A 252 7.62 9.30 -6.27
C THR A 252 6.49 8.33 -6.58
N SER A 253 5.64 8.65 -7.56
CA SER A 253 4.55 7.78 -8.04
C SER A 253 3.70 7.22 -6.89
N THR A 254 3.32 8.12 -5.96
CA THR A 254 2.74 7.76 -4.66
C THR A 254 1.44 6.98 -4.82
N MET A 255 0.55 7.44 -5.70
CA MET A 255 -0.73 6.77 -5.96
C MET A 255 -0.53 5.46 -6.71
N GLU A 256 0.37 5.40 -7.68
CA GLU A 256 0.65 4.20 -8.47
C GLU A 256 1.21 3.07 -7.60
N HIS A 257 2.07 3.40 -6.62
CA HIS A 257 2.48 2.44 -5.59
C HIS A 257 1.31 1.96 -4.73
N HIS A 258 0.38 2.84 -4.37
CA HIS A 258 -0.82 2.49 -3.63
C HIS A 258 -1.73 1.55 -4.43
N HIS A 259 -1.99 1.84 -5.71
CA HIS A 259 -2.77 1.00 -6.63
C HIS A 259 -2.20 -0.41 -6.75
N PHE A 260 -0.88 -0.53 -6.90
CA PHE A 260 -0.21 -1.84 -6.89
C PHE A 260 -0.39 -2.58 -5.56
N ASN A 261 -0.25 -1.89 -4.42
CA ASN A 261 -0.46 -2.53 -3.12
C ASN A 261 -1.91 -2.99 -2.91
N GLN A 262 -2.91 -2.23 -3.39
CA GLN A 262 -4.31 -2.66 -3.39
C GLN A 262 -4.49 -3.94 -4.23
N THR A 263 -3.85 -3.99 -5.40
CA THR A 263 -3.85 -5.19 -6.27
C THR A 263 -3.31 -6.42 -5.53
N VAL A 264 -2.16 -6.27 -4.86
CA VAL A 264 -1.55 -7.36 -4.07
C VAL A 264 -2.43 -7.77 -2.90
N ALA A 265 -3.06 -6.81 -2.20
CA ALA A 265 -3.96 -7.11 -1.09
C ALA A 265 -5.18 -7.93 -1.56
N ILE A 266 -5.78 -7.58 -2.70
CA ILE A 266 -6.88 -8.33 -3.30
C ILE A 266 -6.44 -9.76 -3.65
N LEU A 267 -5.28 -9.93 -4.28
CA LEU A 267 -4.74 -11.25 -4.66
C LEU A 267 -4.39 -12.14 -3.44
N GLN A 268 -4.13 -11.55 -2.28
CA GLN A 268 -3.83 -12.28 -1.04
C GLN A 268 -5.09 -12.78 -0.32
N HIS A 269 -6.28 -12.33 -0.71
CA HIS A 269 -7.52 -12.85 -0.15
C HIS A 269 -7.81 -14.28 -0.60
N GLU A 270 -8.44 -15.04 0.30
CA GLU A 270 -8.87 -16.41 0.01
C GLU A 270 -9.86 -16.41 -1.17
N GLY A 271 -9.63 -17.29 -2.15
CA GLY A 271 -10.44 -17.38 -3.36
C GLY A 271 -10.33 -16.17 -4.31
N HIS A 272 -9.30 -15.33 -4.20
CA HIS A 272 -9.08 -14.21 -5.14
C HIS A 272 -7.76 -14.33 -5.93
N ASN A 273 -6.91 -15.28 -5.56
CA ASN A 273 -5.61 -15.47 -6.22
C ASN A 273 -5.77 -16.18 -7.57
N ILE A 274 -5.98 -15.41 -8.63
CA ILE A 274 -6.07 -15.90 -10.02
C ILE A 274 -4.75 -16.49 -10.55
N PHE A 275 -3.65 -16.37 -9.80
CA PHE A 275 -2.33 -16.88 -10.18
C PHE A 275 -1.90 -18.11 -9.35
N LYS A 276 -2.81 -18.71 -8.58
CA LYS A 276 -2.51 -19.81 -7.64
C LYS A 276 -1.84 -21.05 -8.24
N HIS A 277 -1.96 -21.25 -9.55
CA HIS A 277 -1.36 -22.38 -10.26
C HIS A 277 0.04 -22.10 -10.84
N LEU A 278 0.53 -20.86 -10.75
CA LEU A 278 1.87 -20.49 -11.20
C LEU A 278 2.92 -21.00 -10.21
N SER A 279 4.12 -21.29 -10.71
CA SER A 279 5.27 -21.53 -9.83
C SER A 279 5.65 -20.25 -9.08
N SER A 280 6.40 -20.39 -7.99
CA SER A 280 6.86 -19.25 -7.18
C SER A 280 7.65 -18.21 -8.01
N GLU A 281 8.47 -18.68 -8.95
CA GLU A 281 9.27 -17.80 -9.81
C GLU A 281 8.40 -17.06 -10.83
N GLU A 282 7.47 -17.77 -11.49
CA GLU A 282 6.52 -17.16 -12.43
C GLU A 282 5.61 -16.15 -11.72
N TYR A 283 5.12 -16.47 -10.53
CA TYR A 283 4.29 -15.59 -9.73
C TYR A 283 5.04 -14.30 -9.36
N LYS A 284 6.30 -14.43 -8.94
CA LYS A 284 7.17 -13.29 -8.62
C LYS A 284 7.44 -12.42 -9.85
N GLN A 285 7.77 -13.03 -10.97
CA GLN A 285 8.03 -12.31 -12.23
C GLN A 285 6.77 -11.58 -12.70
N LEU A 286 5.61 -12.25 -12.69
CA LEU A 286 4.33 -11.68 -13.08
C LEU A 286 3.94 -10.49 -12.20
N LEU A 287 4.08 -10.59 -10.87
CA LEU A 287 3.86 -9.45 -9.98
C LEU A 287 4.85 -8.31 -10.23
N GLY A 288 6.10 -8.62 -10.56
CA GLY A 288 7.09 -7.62 -10.96
C GLY A 288 6.70 -6.88 -12.24
N ASP A 289 6.11 -7.59 -13.21
CA ASP A 289 5.62 -7.00 -14.46
C ASP A 289 4.34 -6.18 -14.27
N ILE A 290 3.41 -6.65 -13.43
CA ILE A 290 2.22 -5.86 -13.04
C ILE A 290 2.66 -4.57 -12.34
N LYS A 291 3.59 -4.66 -11.40
CA LYS A 291 4.15 -3.48 -10.71
C LYS A 291 4.75 -2.49 -11.70
N HIS A 292 5.58 -2.98 -12.62
CA HIS A 292 6.19 -2.16 -13.66
C HIS A 292 5.14 -1.45 -14.52
N CYS A 293 4.09 -2.16 -14.92
CA CYS A 293 3.01 -1.61 -15.73
C CYS A 293 2.18 -0.55 -15.00
N ILE A 294 1.80 -0.79 -13.74
CA ILE A 294 1.04 0.19 -12.94
C ILE A 294 1.89 1.43 -12.66
N LEU A 295 3.17 1.29 -12.31
CA LEU A 295 4.02 2.47 -12.12
C LEU A 295 4.21 3.28 -13.41
N ALA A 296 4.17 2.64 -14.58
CA ALA A 296 4.32 3.31 -15.86
C ALA A 296 3.12 4.19 -16.26
N THR A 297 1.99 4.15 -15.53
CA THR A 297 0.88 5.10 -15.76
C THR A 297 1.19 6.49 -15.19
N ASP A 298 2.22 6.63 -14.34
CA ASP A 298 2.73 7.94 -13.96
C ASP A 298 3.36 8.64 -15.18
N LEU A 299 2.69 9.69 -15.68
CA LEU A 299 3.13 10.48 -16.83
C LEU A 299 4.53 11.10 -16.64
N ALA A 300 5.02 11.27 -15.41
CA ALA A 300 6.39 11.72 -15.19
C ALA A 300 7.44 10.73 -15.75
N LEU A 301 7.13 9.43 -15.75
CA LEU A 301 8.00 8.37 -16.26
C LEU A 301 7.88 8.18 -17.78
N PHE A 302 6.73 8.55 -18.37
CA PHE A 302 6.44 8.36 -19.78
C PHE A 302 7.49 9.00 -20.69
N PHE A 303 7.85 10.27 -20.47
CA PHE A 303 8.78 10.99 -21.35
C PHE A 303 10.17 10.35 -21.38
N GLY A 304 10.66 9.88 -20.23
CA GLY A 304 11.92 9.14 -20.13
C GLY A 304 11.86 7.81 -20.89
N ASN A 305 10.79 7.03 -20.68
CA ASN A 305 10.60 5.75 -21.36
C ASN A 305 10.45 5.93 -22.89
N LYS A 306 9.71 6.95 -23.33
CA LYS A 306 9.52 7.29 -24.75
C LYS A 306 10.83 7.68 -25.40
N ALA A 307 11.65 8.51 -24.75
CA ALA A 307 12.95 8.91 -25.28
C ALA A 307 13.88 7.70 -25.48
N ARG A 308 13.93 6.79 -24.50
CA ARG A 308 14.72 5.55 -24.58
C ARG A 308 14.25 4.63 -25.70
N LEU A 309 12.93 4.40 -25.81
CA LEU A 309 12.38 3.58 -26.89
C LEU A 309 12.64 4.20 -28.26
N LYS A 310 12.52 5.53 -28.38
CA LYS A 310 12.82 6.27 -29.60
C LYS A 310 14.29 6.12 -29.99
N GLU A 311 15.23 6.21 -29.06
CA GLU A 311 16.65 6.01 -29.36
C GLU A 311 16.94 4.60 -29.90
N ILE A 312 16.34 3.57 -29.30
CA ILE A 312 16.48 2.17 -29.75
C ILE A 312 15.88 2.00 -31.15
N ALA A 313 14.73 2.63 -31.41
CA ALA A 313 14.07 2.58 -32.71
C ALA A 313 14.84 3.34 -33.80
N ASP A 314 15.35 4.54 -33.50
CA ASP A 314 16.12 5.36 -34.44
C ASP A 314 17.46 4.70 -34.82
N LYS A 315 17.98 3.78 -34.00
CA LYS A 315 19.18 2.98 -34.26
C LYS A 315 18.89 1.61 -34.91
N ASP A 316 17.62 1.27 -35.16
CA ASP A 316 17.19 -0.07 -35.60
C ASP A 316 17.67 -1.22 -34.69
N GLU A 317 17.81 -0.96 -33.38
CA GLU A 317 18.32 -1.92 -32.39
C GLU A 317 17.20 -2.69 -31.65
N PHE A 318 15.93 -2.39 -31.95
CA PHE A 318 14.81 -3.01 -31.26
C PHE A 318 14.77 -4.53 -31.49
N SER A 319 14.48 -5.29 -30.43
CA SER A 319 14.44 -6.75 -30.51
C SER A 319 13.52 -7.33 -29.45
N TRP A 320 12.57 -8.15 -29.90
CA TRP A 320 11.70 -8.94 -29.05
C TRP A 320 12.43 -10.03 -28.26
N ALA A 321 13.70 -10.31 -28.53
CA ALA A 321 14.50 -11.22 -27.71
C ALA A 321 14.97 -10.55 -26.41
N ILE A 322 15.10 -9.23 -26.40
CA ILE A 322 15.64 -8.45 -25.27
C ILE A 322 14.51 -8.10 -24.29
N PRO A 323 14.55 -8.61 -23.04
CA PRO A 323 13.47 -8.35 -22.06
C PRO A 323 13.28 -6.86 -21.76
N GLU A 324 14.34 -6.08 -21.77
CA GLU A 324 14.27 -4.63 -21.52
C GLU A 324 13.50 -3.88 -22.62
N HIS A 325 13.68 -4.27 -23.88
CA HIS A 325 12.96 -3.68 -25.01
C HIS A 325 11.47 -3.97 -24.92
N ARG A 326 11.11 -5.22 -24.56
CA ARG A 326 9.71 -5.60 -24.30
C ARG A 326 9.13 -4.84 -23.11
N ARG A 327 9.88 -4.69 -22.01
CA ARG A 327 9.47 -3.92 -20.83
C ARG A 327 9.21 -2.44 -21.12
N LEU A 328 10.04 -1.80 -21.95
CA LEU A 328 9.79 -0.43 -22.41
C LEU A 328 8.51 -0.34 -23.21
N LEU A 329 8.28 -1.30 -24.13
CA LEU A 329 7.05 -1.33 -24.92
C LEU A 329 5.82 -1.57 -24.05
N MET A 330 5.90 -2.45 -23.04
CA MET A 330 4.82 -2.63 -22.05
C MET A 330 4.48 -1.31 -21.34
N ALA A 331 5.48 -0.55 -20.90
CA ALA A 331 5.26 0.75 -20.26
C ALA A 331 4.56 1.76 -21.20
N ILE A 332 5.01 1.85 -22.45
CA ILE A 332 4.40 2.75 -23.45
C ILE A 332 2.98 2.31 -23.82
N SER A 333 2.74 1.01 -23.95
CA SER A 333 1.39 0.47 -24.18
C SER A 333 0.46 0.77 -23.02
N MET A 334 0.93 0.68 -21.77
CA MET A 334 0.14 1.05 -20.59
C MET A 334 -0.29 2.51 -20.65
N THR A 335 0.64 3.45 -20.88
CA THR A 335 0.29 4.87 -21.00
C THR A 335 -0.65 5.13 -22.20
N GLY A 336 -0.44 4.44 -23.32
CA GLY A 336 -1.31 4.55 -24.49
C GLY A 336 -2.75 4.10 -24.22
N CYS A 337 -2.91 3.01 -23.46
CA CYS A 337 -4.22 2.52 -23.05
C CYS A 337 -4.87 3.37 -21.96
N ASP A 338 -4.09 3.93 -21.04
CA ASP A 338 -4.61 4.84 -20.00
C ASP A 338 -5.23 6.11 -20.64
N LEU A 339 -4.58 6.62 -21.69
CA LEU A 339 -5.06 7.76 -22.49
C LEU A 339 -6.06 7.35 -23.59
N CYS A 340 -6.69 6.17 -23.50
CA CYS A 340 -7.57 5.65 -24.55
C CYS A 340 -8.80 6.53 -24.84
N ALA A 341 -9.17 7.41 -23.91
CA ALA A 341 -10.23 8.39 -24.10
C ALA A 341 -9.99 9.31 -25.33
N MET A 342 -8.72 9.60 -25.65
CA MET A 342 -8.34 10.57 -26.68
C MET A 342 -8.44 10.04 -28.11
N HIS A 343 -8.60 8.73 -28.29
CA HIS A 343 -8.74 8.12 -29.62
C HIS A 343 -10.20 7.69 -29.92
N LYS A 344 -11.16 8.08 -29.08
CA LYS A 344 -12.57 7.74 -29.27
C LYS A 344 -13.23 8.69 -30.28
N PRO A 345 -14.33 8.26 -30.94
CA PRO A 345 -15.18 9.15 -31.73
C PRO A 345 -15.54 10.43 -30.97
N TRP A 346 -15.69 11.53 -31.70
CA TRP A 346 -15.81 12.89 -31.15
C TRP A 346 -16.96 13.05 -30.13
N ASP A 347 -18.09 12.42 -30.37
CA ASP A 347 -19.25 12.43 -29.49
C ASP A 347 -18.96 11.75 -28.14
N ILE A 348 -18.21 10.65 -28.16
CA ILE A 348 -17.76 9.94 -26.96
C ILE A 348 -16.67 10.76 -26.25
N GLN A 349 -15.71 11.29 -27.00
CA GLN A 349 -14.61 12.09 -26.48
C GLN A 349 -15.12 13.34 -25.73
N LEU A 350 -16.10 14.06 -26.29
CA LEU A 350 -16.71 15.22 -25.64
C LEU A 350 -17.27 14.89 -24.24
N ASN A 351 -17.95 13.76 -24.12
CA ASN A 351 -18.47 13.31 -22.83
C ASN A 351 -17.33 12.92 -21.87
N LEU A 352 -16.28 12.25 -22.37
CA LEU A 352 -15.12 11.87 -21.55
C LEU A 352 -14.39 13.09 -21.01
N VAL A 353 -14.11 14.08 -21.86
CA VAL A 353 -13.46 15.34 -21.46
C VAL A 353 -14.29 16.06 -20.41
N SER A 354 -15.62 16.12 -20.58
CA SER A 354 -16.52 16.73 -19.59
C SER A 354 -16.38 16.09 -18.21
N VAL A 355 -16.30 14.75 -18.16
CA VAL A 355 -16.15 13.98 -16.91
C VAL A 355 -14.76 14.17 -16.28
N ILE A 356 -13.70 14.21 -17.09
CA ILE A 356 -12.33 14.51 -16.64
C ILE A 356 -12.27 15.92 -16.01
N MET A 357 -12.86 16.91 -16.68
CA MET A 357 -12.87 18.29 -16.22
C MET A 357 -13.66 18.46 -14.92
N GLU A 358 -14.79 17.76 -14.78
CA GLU A 358 -15.55 17.77 -13.52
C GLU A 358 -14.69 17.30 -12.34
N GLU A 359 -13.85 16.28 -12.54
CA GLU A 359 -12.93 15.83 -11.50
C GLU A 359 -11.85 16.88 -11.17
N PHE A 360 -11.26 17.50 -12.19
CA PHE A 360 -10.30 18.59 -12.00
C PHE A 360 -10.91 19.79 -11.27
N TRP A 361 -12.15 20.17 -11.61
CA TRP A 361 -12.85 21.26 -10.94
C TRP A 361 -13.19 20.92 -9.49
N GLN A 362 -13.55 19.68 -9.18
CA GLN A 362 -13.75 19.25 -7.79
C GLN A 362 -12.44 19.37 -6.97
N GLN A 363 -11.28 19.12 -7.58
CA GLN A 363 -10.00 19.44 -6.93
C GLN A 363 -9.78 20.94 -6.78
N GLY A 364 -9.98 21.72 -7.85
CA GLY A 364 -9.78 23.16 -7.82
C GLY A 364 -10.68 23.89 -6.83
N ASP A 365 -11.94 23.48 -6.70
CA ASP A 365 -12.90 24.02 -5.72
C ASP A 365 -12.45 23.73 -4.28
N GLU A 366 -11.89 22.55 -4.03
CA GLU A 366 -11.31 22.21 -2.72
C GLU A 366 -10.07 23.06 -2.43
N GLU A 367 -9.18 23.25 -3.41
CA GLU A 367 -8.03 24.15 -3.29
C GLU A 367 -8.48 25.59 -2.96
N LYS A 368 -9.49 26.11 -3.66
CA LYS A 368 -10.09 27.43 -3.38
C LYS A 368 -10.64 27.52 -1.95
N SER A 369 -11.32 26.48 -1.47
CA SER A 369 -11.88 26.44 -0.12
C SER A 369 -10.80 26.51 0.97
N GLN A 370 -9.57 26.07 0.66
CA GLN A 370 -8.39 26.17 1.52
C GLN A 370 -7.63 27.49 1.34
N GLY A 371 -8.15 28.43 0.56
CA GLY A 371 -7.52 29.72 0.26
C GLY A 371 -6.38 29.64 -0.76
N LEU A 372 -6.30 28.56 -1.54
CA LEU A 372 -5.31 28.39 -2.60
C LEU A 372 -5.90 28.81 -3.96
N THR A 373 -5.04 29.21 -4.89
CA THR A 373 -5.43 29.51 -6.27
C THR A 373 -5.13 28.31 -7.15
N PRO A 374 -6.14 27.63 -7.72
CA PRO A 374 -5.92 26.52 -8.63
C PRO A 374 -5.34 26.99 -9.96
N ILE A 375 -4.71 26.08 -10.69
CA ILE A 375 -4.26 26.34 -12.07
C ILE A 375 -5.48 26.55 -13.00
N PRO A 376 -5.35 27.26 -14.13
CA PRO A 376 -6.48 27.56 -15.01
C PRO A 376 -7.30 26.34 -15.45
N MET A 377 -6.65 25.20 -15.71
CA MET A 377 -7.29 23.94 -16.09
C MET A 377 -8.23 23.38 -15.01
N MET A 378 -7.92 23.62 -13.73
CA MET A 378 -8.72 23.17 -12.58
C MET A 378 -9.70 24.23 -12.09
N ASP A 379 -9.75 25.41 -12.73
CA ASP A 379 -10.62 26.51 -12.35
C ASP A 379 -11.90 26.53 -13.20
N ARG A 380 -13.04 26.16 -12.61
CA ARG A 380 -14.33 26.18 -13.32
C ARG A 380 -14.76 27.56 -13.82
N ASP A 381 -14.26 28.64 -13.21
CA ASP A 381 -14.56 30.00 -13.66
C ASP A 381 -13.85 30.32 -15.00
N LYS A 382 -12.89 29.49 -15.42
CA LYS A 382 -12.12 29.62 -16.67
C LYS A 382 -12.50 28.59 -17.73
N GLN A 383 -13.70 28.01 -17.63
CA GLN A 383 -14.19 26.98 -18.56
C GLN A 383 -14.10 27.41 -20.04
N SER A 384 -14.25 28.71 -20.35
CA SER A 384 -14.13 29.23 -21.72
C SER A 384 -12.74 29.06 -22.35
N GLU A 385 -11.69 28.86 -21.55
CA GLU A 385 -10.30 28.70 -22.01
C GLU A 385 -9.96 27.23 -22.34
N LEU A 386 -10.81 26.27 -21.98
CA LEU A 386 -10.54 24.82 -22.12
C LEU A 386 -10.20 24.36 -23.54
N PRO A 387 -10.90 24.79 -24.61
CA PRO A 387 -10.54 24.35 -25.95
C PRO A 387 -9.11 24.69 -26.34
N GLN A 388 -8.52 25.74 -25.76
CA GLN A 388 -7.13 26.10 -26.00
C GLN A 388 -6.16 25.25 -25.17
N LEU A 389 -6.57 24.84 -23.97
CA LEU A 389 -5.78 24.00 -23.07
C LEU A 389 -5.69 22.54 -23.57
N GLU A 390 -6.72 22.05 -24.28
CA GLU A 390 -6.78 20.69 -24.84
C GLU A 390 -6.04 20.52 -26.19
N VAL A 391 -5.68 21.62 -26.86
CA VAL A 391 -5.02 21.61 -28.19
C VAL A 391 -3.49 21.71 -28.08
N LEU A 392 -2.96 22.02 -26.89
CA LEU A 392 -1.54 22.06 -26.57
C LEU A 392 -1.03 20.69 -26.11
#